data_AF-A0A068RBF6-F1
#
_entry.id   AF-A0A068RBF6-F1
#
_cell.length_a   1.000
_cell.length_b   1.000
_cell.length_c   1.000
_cell.angle_alpha   90.00
_cell.angle_beta   90.00
_cell.angle_gamma   90.00
#
_symmetry.space_group_name_H-M   'P 1'
#
loop_
_entity.id
_entity.type
_entity.pdbx_description
1 polymer ?
#
loop_
_entity_poly.entity_id
_entity_poly.type
_entity_poly.pdbx_seq_one_letter_code
_entity_poly.pdbx_strand_id
1 'polypeptide(L)'
;GTMRGRRTIFGGRAGVRTALYMAALVATRFNPVIKAFYMRLVSVGKPKKVALVACMRKLLTILNAMLRKNEEWNESYHHVAP
;
A
#
# COMPACT_ATOMS: atom_id res chain seq x y z
N GLY A 1 -3.28 -20.80 -7.96
CA GLY A 1 -4.71 -20.92 -8.32
C GLY A 1 -4.87 -20.86 -9.83
N THR A 2 -5.82 -21.61 -10.37
CA THR A 2 -6.03 -21.84 -11.82
C THR A 2 -6.74 -20.70 -12.55
N MET A 3 -7.39 -19.77 -11.83
CA MET A 3 -8.13 -18.66 -12.44
C MET A 3 -7.20 -17.66 -13.15
N ARG A 4 -7.47 -17.42 -14.44
CA ARG A 4 -6.84 -16.39 -15.27
C ARG A 4 -7.91 -15.34 -15.63
N GLY A 5 -7.87 -14.16 -15.00
CA GLY A 5 -8.87 -13.11 -15.17
C GLY A 5 -8.72 -11.98 -14.14
N ARG A 6 -9.61 -10.98 -14.19
CA ARG A 6 -9.64 -9.89 -13.20
C ARG A 6 -10.05 -10.46 -11.85
N ARG A 7 -9.13 -10.40 -10.88
CA ARG A 7 -9.43 -10.77 -9.49
C ARG A 7 -10.27 -9.69 -8.83
N THR A 8 -11.36 -10.11 -8.20
CA THR A 8 -12.21 -9.29 -7.36
C THR A 8 -12.19 -9.84 -5.93
N ILE A 9 -12.52 -8.99 -4.96
CA ILE A 9 -12.64 -9.39 -3.56
C ILE A 9 -14.07 -9.11 -3.11
N PHE A 10 -14.65 -10.03 -2.34
CA PHE A 10 -15.95 -9.89 -1.71
C PHE A 10 -15.87 -10.36 -0.25
N GLY A 11 -16.70 -9.80 0.63
CA GLY A 11 -16.68 -10.11 2.07
C GLY A 11 -15.42 -9.65 2.82
N GLY A 12 -15.17 -10.27 3.98
CA GLY A 12 -14.03 -9.99 4.87
C GLY A 12 -14.21 -8.72 5.72
N ARG A 13 -13.09 -8.11 6.15
CA ARG A 13 -13.07 -6.90 7.01
C ARG A 13 -13.26 -5.62 6.19
N ALA A 14 -14.49 -5.34 5.76
CA ALA A 14 -14.79 -4.19 4.90
C ALA A 14 -14.40 -2.85 5.55
N GLY A 15 -14.71 -2.63 6.83
CA GLY A 15 -14.37 -1.38 7.52
C GLY A 15 -12.87 -1.09 7.55
N VAL A 16 -12.04 -2.14 7.76
CA VAL A 16 -10.58 -2.00 7.75
C VAL A 16 -10.06 -1.66 6.36
N ARG A 17 -10.64 -2.25 5.30
CA ARG A 17 -10.27 -1.87 3.92
C ARG A 17 -10.59 -0.41 3.65
N THR A 18 -11.75 0.09 4.09
CA THR A 18 -12.12 1.50 3.91
C THR A 18 -11.15 2.43 4.64
N ALA A 19 -10.82 2.13 5.91
CA ALA A 19 -9.86 2.90 6.68
C ALA A 19 -8.46 2.90 6.03
N LEU A 20 -7.97 1.73 5.62
CA LEU A 20 -6.68 1.60 4.93
C LEU A 20 -6.68 2.32 3.57
N TYR A 21 -7.81 2.34 2.86
CA TYR A 21 -7.92 3.04 1.58
C TYR A 21 -7.75 4.54 1.76
N MET A 22 -8.42 5.12 2.76
CA MET A 22 -8.26 6.53 3.10
C MET A 22 -6.84 6.85 3.58
N ALA A 23 -6.24 5.98 4.42
CA ALA A 23 -4.85 6.12 4.84
C ALA A 23 -3.88 6.07 3.64
N ALA A 24 -4.09 5.15 2.70
CA ALA A 24 -3.27 5.03 1.50
C ALA A 24 -3.38 6.27 0.60
N LEU A 25 -4.58 6.85 0.44
CA LEU A 25 -4.77 8.10 -0.31
C LEU A 25 -3.90 9.22 0.24
N VAL A 26 -3.93 9.43 1.56
CA VAL A 26 -3.10 10.45 2.22
C VAL A 26 -1.61 10.10 2.11
N ALA A 27 -1.25 8.84 2.36
CA ALA A 27 0.14 8.38 2.29
C ALA A 27 0.76 8.59 0.90
N THR A 28 0.01 8.39 -0.20
CA THR A 28 0.52 8.66 -1.55
C THR A 28 0.84 10.13 -1.82
N ARG A 29 0.29 11.06 -1.03
CA ARG A 29 0.54 12.50 -1.17
C ARG A 29 1.71 12.97 -0.31
N PHE A 30 1.76 12.53 0.95
CA PHE A 30 2.67 13.07 1.96
C PHE A 30 3.82 12.16 2.35
N ASN A 31 3.69 10.83 2.21
CA ASN A 31 4.75 9.90 2.56
C ASN A 31 5.61 9.60 1.31
N PRO A 32 6.91 9.96 1.30
CA PRO A 32 7.77 9.81 0.12
C PRO A 32 7.94 8.35 -0.31
N VAL A 33 8.01 7.40 0.63
CA VAL A 33 8.19 5.97 0.39
C VAL A 33 6.99 5.36 -0.32
N ILE A 34 5.78 5.72 0.13
CA ILE A 34 4.53 5.25 -0.48
C ILE A 34 4.25 5.98 -1.79
N LYS A 35 4.57 7.28 -1.88
CA LYS A 35 4.47 8.07 -3.11
C LYS A 35 5.36 7.50 -4.21
N ALA A 36 6.63 7.24 -3.95
CA ALA A 36 7.55 6.66 -4.93
C ALA A 36 7.05 5.29 -5.43
N PHE A 37 6.56 4.44 -4.52
CA PHE A 37 5.98 3.16 -4.88
C PHE A 37 4.73 3.29 -5.76
N TYR A 38 3.84 4.23 -5.42
CA TYR A 38 2.65 4.53 -6.22
C TYR A 38 3.01 5.03 -7.62
N MET A 39 3.92 6.01 -7.72
CA MET A 39 4.35 6.57 -9.00
C MET A 39 4.99 5.52 -9.88
N ARG A 40 5.84 4.64 -9.32
CA ARG A 40 6.42 3.50 -10.06
C ARG A 40 5.35 2.54 -10.62
N LEU A 41 4.27 2.29 -9.87
CA LEU A 41 3.19 1.42 -10.38
C LEU A 41 2.40 2.10 -11.50
N VAL A 42 2.13 3.40 -11.35
CA VAL A 42 1.42 4.19 -12.37
C VAL A 42 2.27 4.34 -13.63
N SER A 43 3.58 4.56 -13.52
CA SER A 43 4.48 4.67 -14.68
C SER A 43 4.58 3.37 -15.48
N VAL A 44 4.44 2.22 -14.83
CA VAL A 44 4.34 0.90 -15.47
C VAL A 44 2.95 0.64 -16.09
N GLY A 45 2.05 1.63 -16.08
CA GLY A 45 0.72 1.56 -16.70
C GLY A 45 -0.33 0.86 -15.85
N LYS A 46 -0.12 0.68 -14.54
CA LYS A 46 -1.14 0.10 -13.67
C LYS A 46 -2.30 1.09 -13.49
N PRO A 47 -3.57 0.63 -13.50
CA PRO A 47 -4.70 1.50 -13.18
C PRO A 47 -4.54 2.13 -11.80
N LYS A 48 -4.84 3.43 -11.66
CA LYS A 48 -4.65 4.20 -10.42
C LYS A 48 -5.27 3.53 -9.19
N LYS A 49 -6.48 2.97 -9.33
CA LYS A 49 -7.16 2.24 -8.24
C LYS A 49 -6.40 0.98 -7.81
N VAL A 50 -5.80 0.25 -8.76
CA VAL A 50 -4.99 -0.94 -8.47
C VAL A 50 -3.69 -0.53 -7.77
N ALA A 51 -3.07 0.57 -8.21
CA ALA A 51 -1.89 1.12 -7.55
C ALA A 51 -2.19 1.54 -6.10
N LEU A 52 -3.33 2.19 -5.83
CA LEU A 52 -3.75 2.51 -4.46
C LEU A 52 -3.97 1.27 -3.60
N VAL A 53 -4.61 0.22 -4.14
CA VAL A 53 -4.79 -1.05 -3.41
C VAL A 53 -3.44 -1.71 -3.10
N ALA A 54 -2.47 -1.64 -4.00
CA ALA A 54 -1.11 -2.10 -3.72
C ALA A 54 -0.43 -1.27 -2.62
N CYS A 55 -0.63 0.05 -2.61
CA CYS A 55 -0.16 0.93 -1.53
C CYS A 55 -0.79 0.57 -0.18
N MET A 56 -2.09 0.25 -0.13
CA MET A 56 -2.75 -0.23 1.10
C MET A 56 -2.04 -1.47 1.67
N ARG A 57 -1.70 -2.44 0.81
CA ARG A 57 -0.99 -3.65 1.24
C ARG A 57 0.41 -3.34 1.75
N LYS A 58 1.13 -2.44 1.08
CA LYS A 58 2.46 -2.00 1.52
C LYS A 58 2.39 -1.32 2.90
N LEU A 59 1.45 -0.40 3.09
CA LEU A 59 1.22 0.31 4.34
C LEU A 59 0.88 -0.66 5.49
N LEU A 60 -0.06 -1.58 5.27
CA LEU A 60 -0.41 -2.60 6.26
C LEU A 60 0.79 -3.48 6.66
N THR A 61 1.67 -3.80 5.71
CA THR A 61 2.86 -4.62 5.98
C THR A 61 3.87 -3.86 6.84
N ILE A 62 4.05 -2.55 6.59
CA ILE A 62 4.93 -1.71 7.40
C ILE A 62 4.38 -1.58 8.82
N LEU A 63 3.10 -1.27 8.99
CA LEU A 63 2.45 -1.20 10.30
C LEU A 63 2.57 -2.51 11.08
N ASN A 64 2.38 -3.65 10.40
CA ASN A 64 2.54 -4.95 11.04
C ASN A 64 3.98 -5.22 11.48
N ALA A 65 4.98 -4.77 10.70
CA ALA A 65 6.39 -4.90 11.08
C ALA A 65 6.75 -4.01 12.28
N MET A 66 6.25 -2.76 12.29
CA MET A 66 6.39 -1.82 13.41
C MET A 66 5.83 -2.41 14.70
N LEU A 67 4.59 -2.89 14.66
CA LEU A 67 3.95 -3.53 15.83
C LEU A 67 4.70 -4.79 16.29
N ARG A 68 5.20 -5.61 15.36
CA ARG A 68 5.96 -6.82 15.72
C ARG A 68 7.28 -6.50 16.42
N LYS A 69 7.93 -5.39 16.04
CA LYS A 69 9.19 -4.94 16.66
C LYS A 69 8.96 -4.02 17.86
N ASN A 70 7.72 -3.59 18.10
CA ASN A 70 7.40 -2.51 19.03
C ASN A 70 8.22 -1.24 18.74
N GLU A 71 8.43 -0.94 17.46
CA GLU A 71 9.19 0.23 16.99
C GLU A 71 8.24 1.19 16.26
N GLU A 72 8.52 2.49 16.38
CA GLU A 72 7.85 3.51 15.58
C GLU A 72 8.36 3.52 14.13
N TRP A 73 7.80 4.40 13.30
CA TRP A 73 8.25 4.56 11.93
C TRP A 73 9.73 4.98 11.93
N ASN A 74 10.55 4.23 11.20
CA ASN A 74 11.95 4.54 11.02
C ASN A 74 12.28 4.65 9.53
N GLU A 75 12.68 5.85 9.11
CA GLU A 75 13.00 6.17 7.72
C GLU A 75 14.22 5.39 7.20
N SER A 76 15.14 4.94 8.08
CA SER A 76 16.35 4.22 7.67
C SER A 76 16.05 2.88 6.99
N TYR A 77 14.90 2.27 7.28
CA TYR A 77 14.46 1.03 6.62
C TYR A 77 13.88 1.27 5.23
N HIS A 78 13.71 2.52 4.82
CA HIS A 78 12.97 2.91 3.64
C HIS A 78 13.79 3.77 2.69
N HIS A 79 14.93 3.25 2.27
CA HIS A 79 15.70 3.87 1.18
C HIS A 79 14.89 3.89 -0.12
N VAL A 80 14.49 5.10 -0.52
CA VAL A 80 14.00 5.38 -1.86
C VAL A 80 15.24 5.60 -2.72
N ALA A 81 15.64 4.60 -3.51
CA ALA A 81 16.66 4.80 -4.53
C ALA A 81 16.21 5.93 -5.47
N PRO A 82 17.11 6.85 -5.85
CA PRO A 82 16.78 7.98 -6.72
C PRO A 82 16.20 7.56 -8.07
#